data_AF-A0A9D0GA73-F1
#
_entry.id   AF-A0A9D0GA73-F1
#
_cell.length_a   1.000
_cell.length_b   1.000
_cell.length_c   1.000
_cell.angle_alpha   90.00
_cell.angle_beta   90.00
_cell.angle_gamma   90.00
#
_symmetry.space_group_name_H-M   'P 1'
#
loop_
_entity.id
_entity.type
_entity.pdbx_description
1 polymer ?
#
loop_
_entity_poly.entity_id
_entity_poly.type
_entity_poly.pdbx_seq_one_letter_code
_entity_poly.pdbx_strand_id
1 'polypeptide(L)'
;MSNQAGWAEIEITPPLGLPMGGRGPRFTPGAQILDPLMAQAVLLEDQNGKRQLWLSLDLIGMDHARAARLRQRLSALSGAPYPAVVINFAHVHSGPMTNFHKYPTLISEPPL
;
A
#
# COMPACT_ATOMS: atom_id res chain seq x y z
N MET A 1 5.62 -18.81 -27.36
CA MET A 1 6.03 -18.10 -26.12
C MET A 1 5.09 -18.56 -25.02
N SER A 2 5.57 -18.74 -23.79
CA SER A 2 4.77 -19.19 -22.63
C SER A 2 4.38 -18.00 -21.75
N ASN A 3 3.38 -18.18 -20.89
CA ASN A 3 3.07 -17.23 -19.84
C ASN A 3 4.24 -17.15 -18.83
N GLN A 4 4.46 -15.97 -18.26
CA GLN A 4 5.50 -15.71 -17.25
C GLN A 4 4.88 -15.07 -16.01
N ALA A 5 5.48 -15.34 -14.85
CA ALA A 5 5.11 -14.73 -13.59
C ALA A 5 6.37 -14.39 -12.79
N GLY A 6 6.41 -13.18 -12.24
CA GLY A 6 7.40 -12.73 -11.27
C GLY A 6 6.73 -12.29 -9.98
N TRP A 7 7.40 -12.49 -8.85
CA TRP A 7 6.92 -12.02 -7.56
C TRP A 7 8.07 -11.41 -6.75
N ALA A 8 7.72 -10.49 -5.86
CA ALA A 8 8.65 -9.91 -4.90
C ALA A 8 7.89 -9.49 -3.64
N GLU A 9 8.58 -9.50 -2.51
CA GLU A 9 8.07 -9.01 -1.23
C GLU A 9 9.15 -8.20 -0.53
N ILE A 10 8.75 -7.09 0.11
CA ILE A 10 9.61 -6.29 0.96
C ILE A 10 8.87 -5.91 2.25
N GLU A 11 9.61 -5.78 3.34
CA GLU A 11 9.08 -5.20 4.56
C GLU A 11 8.91 -3.68 4.40
N ILE A 12 7.76 -3.18 4.87
CA ILE A 12 7.38 -1.76 4.88
C ILE A 12 6.99 -1.26 6.29
N THR A 13 7.39 -1.99 7.33
CA THR A 13 7.12 -1.60 8.73
C THR A 13 7.75 -0.24 9.02
N PRO A 14 6.95 0.79 9.38
CA PRO A 14 7.52 2.08 9.76
C PRO A 14 8.06 2.04 11.20
N PRO A 15 8.77 3.10 11.65
CA PRO A 15 9.09 3.27 13.06
C PRO A 15 7.84 3.23 13.96
N LEU A 16 8.03 2.76 15.20
CA LEU A 16 7.01 2.81 16.25
C LEU A 16 6.65 4.26 16.64
N GLY A 17 5.51 4.44 17.31
CA GLY A 17 5.04 5.75 17.76
C GLY A 17 4.07 6.44 16.80
N LEU A 18 3.92 5.95 15.57
CA LEU A 18 2.91 6.45 14.64
C LEU A 18 1.49 6.04 15.08
N PRO A 19 0.47 6.91 14.91
CA PRO A 19 -0.92 6.55 15.17
C PRO A 19 -1.39 5.38 14.29
N MET A 20 -2.09 4.40 14.87
CA MET A 20 -2.65 3.29 14.10
C MET A 20 -3.90 3.71 13.31
N GLY A 21 -4.04 3.16 12.09
CA GLY A 21 -5.18 3.41 11.20
C GLY A 21 -6.47 2.70 11.61
N GLY A 22 -7.63 3.23 11.20
CA GLY A 22 -8.92 2.53 11.33
C GLY A 22 -9.52 2.49 12.74
N ARG A 23 -8.89 3.11 13.75
CA ARG A 23 -9.34 3.06 15.16
C ARG A 23 -10.27 4.22 15.57
N GLY A 24 -10.77 5.00 14.61
CA GLY A 24 -11.61 6.18 14.85
C GLY A 24 -10.80 7.36 15.39
N PRO A 25 -11.35 8.20 16.30
CA PRO A 25 -10.62 9.34 16.87
C PRO A 25 -9.47 8.94 17.81
N ARG A 26 -9.28 7.64 18.03
CA ARG A 26 -8.19 7.11 18.86
C ARG A 26 -6.90 7.09 18.06
N PHE A 27 -6.07 8.10 18.26
CA PHE A 27 -4.70 8.16 17.77
C PHE A 27 -3.75 7.36 18.67
N THR A 28 -4.08 6.09 18.91
CA THR A 28 -3.23 5.21 19.72
C THR A 28 -1.94 4.91 18.95
N PRO A 29 -0.77 5.28 19.49
CA PRO A 29 0.52 4.97 18.87
C PRO A 29 0.76 3.45 18.83
N GLY A 30 1.39 2.97 17.76
CA GLY A 30 1.96 1.62 17.74
C GLY A 30 3.09 1.51 18.77
N ALA A 31 2.95 0.61 19.75
CA ALA A 31 3.91 0.44 20.84
C ALA A 31 4.87 -0.74 20.64
N GLN A 32 4.53 -1.69 19.77
CA GLN A 32 5.31 -2.88 19.49
C GLN A 32 5.02 -3.40 18.08
N ILE A 33 5.98 -4.13 17.49
CA ILE A 33 5.81 -4.86 16.23
C ILE A 33 5.54 -6.31 16.62
N LEU A 34 4.35 -6.82 16.30
CA LEU A 34 4.02 -8.24 16.47
C LEU A 34 4.39 -9.04 15.22
N ASP A 35 3.98 -8.52 14.07
CA ASP A 35 4.30 -9.04 12.74
C ASP A 35 4.77 -7.86 11.87
N PRO A 36 5.74 -8.06 10.96
CA PRO A 36 6.15 -7.03 10.02
C PRO A 36 5.00 -6.72 9.04
N LEU A 37 4.93 -5.47 8.58
CA LEU A 37 4.02 -5.07 7.51
C LEU A 37 4.71 -5.28 6.17
N MET A 38 4.06 -5.94 5.22
CA MET A 38 4.67 -6.31 3.95
C MET A 38 4.06 -5.55 2.77
N ALA A 39 4.89 -5.34 1.74
CA ALA A 39 4.46 -5.00 0.40
C ALA A 39 4.80 -6.15 -0.54
N GLN A 40 3.80 -6.70 -1.22
CA GLN A 40 3.92 -7.88 -2.07
C GLN A 40 3.49 -7.52 -3.48
N ALA A 41 4.32 -7.86 -4.47
CA ALA A 41 4.04 -7.61 -5.88
C ALA A 41 4.03 -8.92 -6.66
N VAL A 42 3.07 -9.06 -7.58
CA VAL A 42 3.04 -10.09 -8.61
C VAL A 42 2.88 -9.43 -9.96
N LEU A 43 3.78 -9.72 -10.89
CA LEU A 43 3.72 -9.31 -12.29
C LEU A 43 3.47 -10.54 -13.15
N LEU A 44 2.38 -10.53 -13.89
CA LEU A 44 2.02 -11.56 -14.85
C LEU A 44 2.23 -11.04 -16.26
N GLU A 45 2.78 -11.86 -17.15
CA GLU A 45 2.90 -11.59 -18.58
C GLU A 45 2.32 -12.76 -19.37
N ASP A 46 1.34 -12.49 -20.24
CA ASP A 46 0.81 -13.51 -21.14
C ASP A 46 1.75 -13.78 -22.33
N GLN A 47 1.49 -14.85 -23.08
CA GLN A 47 2.24 -15.18 -24.29
C GLN A 47 2.22 -14.11 -25.41
N ASN A 48 1.36 -13.09 -25.30
CA ASN A 48 1.28 -11.96 -26.23
C ASN A 48 1.99 -10.71 -25.68
N GLY A 49 2.67 -10.81 -24.54
CA GLY A 49 3.36 -9.69 -23.88
C GLY A 49 2.46 -8.76 -23.08
N LYS A 50 1.18 -9.10 -22.85
CA LYS A 50 0.29 -8.29 -22.01
C LYS A 50 0.65 -8.48 -20.55
N ARG A 51 0.87 -7.36 -19.85
CA ARG A 51 1.28 -7.34 -18.44
C ARG A 51 0.17 -6.92 -17.50
N GLN A 52 0.09 -7.58 -16.35
CA GLN A 52 -0.76 -7.21 -15.23
C GLN A 52 0.06 -7.20 -13.94
N LEU A 53 -0.01 -6.10 -13.18
CA LEU A 53 0.67 -5.95 -11.91
C LEU A 53 -0.35 -5.91 -10.78
N TRP A 54 -0.17 -6.76 -9.77
CA TRP A 54 -0.88 -6.69 -8.50
C TRP A 54 0.10 -6.33 -7.40
N LEU A 55 -0.14 -5.21 -6.71
CA LEU A 55 0.53 -4.84 -5.47
C LEU A 55 -0.44 -5.01 -4.29
N SER A 56 -0.05 -5.74 -3.25
CA SER A 56 -0.76 -5.83 -1.98
C SER A 56 0.07 -5.17 -0.88
N LEU A 57 -0.58 -4.38 -0.02
CA LEU A 57 0.07 -3.63 1.06
C LEU A 57 -0.65 -3.90 2.37
N ASP A 58 0.12 -4.22 3.42
CA ASP A 58 -0.38 -4.34 4.80
C ASP A 58 -0.58 -2.96 5.43
N LEU A 59 -1.50 -2.18 4.84
CA LEU A 59 -1.87 -0.85 5.28
C LEU A 59 -3.40 -0.71 5.31
N ILE A 60 -3.88 0.28 6.07
CA ILE A 60 -5.31 0.59 6.17
C ILE A 60 -5.89 1.08 4.83
N GLY A 61 -5.08 1.70 3.96
CA GLY A 61 -5.55 2.31 2.72
C GLY A 61 -4.66 3.46 2.30
N MET A 62 -5.13 4.24 1.33
CA MET A 62 -4.47 5.47 0.86
C MET A 62 -5.50 6.36 0.16
N ASP A 63 -5.33 7.67 0.21
CA ASP A 63 -6.21 8.57 -0.53
C ASP A 63 -6.05 8.37 -2.04
N HIS A 64 -7.12 8.68 -2.78
CA HIS A 64 -7.20 8.42 -4.21
C HIS A 64 -6.09 9.13 -5.00
N ALA A 65 -5.70 10.34 -4.63
CA ALA A 65 -4.69 11.09 -5.37
C ALA A 65 -3.29 10.48 -5.18
N ARG A 66 -2.93 10.10 -3.94
CA ARG A 66 -1.68 9.36 -3.67
C ARG A 66 -1.68 7.98 -4.35
N ALA A 67 -2.80 7.23 -4.28
CA ALA A 67 -2.93 5.92 -4.91
C ALA A 67 -2.83 5.99 -6.45
N ALA A 68 -3.45 6.99 -7.08
CA ALA A 68 -3.36 7.22 -8.52
C ALA A 68 -1.92 7.53 -8.97
N ARG A 69 -1.21 8.37 -8.21
CA ARG A 69 0.21 8.66 -8.49
C ARG A 69 1.09 7.42 -8.35
N LEU A 70 0.86 6.61 -7.30
CA LEU A 70 1.57 5.34 -7.13
C LEU A 70 1.29 4.40 -8.31
N ARG A 71 0.02 4.25 -8.70
CA ARG A 71 -0.40 3.42 -9.83
C ARG A 71 0.27 3.84 -11.15
N GLN A 72 0.39 5.15 -11.39
CA GLN A 72 1.08 5.66 -12.57
C GLN A 72 2.58 5.34 -12.56
N ARG A 73 3.26 5.47 -11.43
CA ARG A 73 4.68 5.08 -11.29
C ARG A 73 4.87 3.57 -11.50
N LEU A 74 4.02 2.75 -10.89
CA LEU A 74 4.06 1.29 -11.04
C LEU A 74 3.81 0.84 -12.49
N SER A 75 2.91 1.52 -13.20
CA SER A 75 2.67 1.30 -14.63
C SER A 75 3.94 1.55 -15.45
N ALA A 76 4.62 2.68 -15.22
CA ALA A 76 5.87 3.00 -15.90
C ALA A 76 7.00 2.02 -15.57
N LEU A 77 7.13 1.56 -14.33
CA LEU A 77 8.19 0.65 -13.89
C LEU A 77 7.99 -0.79 -14.40
N SER A 78 6.75 -1.28 -14.43
CA SER A 78 6.45 -2.67 -14.79
C SER A 78 6.17 -2.87 -16.28
N GLY A 79 5.82 -1.81 -17.01
CA GLY A 79 5.30 -1.91 -18.38
C GLY A 79 3.85 -2.39 -18.45
N ALA A 80 3.18 -2.65 -17.33
CA ALA A 80 1.74 -2.90 -17.31
C ALA A 80 0.98 -1.59 -17.59
N PRO A 81 -0.03 -1.58 -18.47
CA PRO A 81 -0.83 -0.38 -18.70
C PRO A 81 -1.56 0.01 -17.40
N TYR A 82 -1.77 1.30 -17.16
CA TYR A 82 -2.45 1.84 -15.97
C TYR A 82 -3.69 1.02 -15.53
N PRO A 83 -4.66 0.68 -16.40
CA PRO A 83 -5.82 -0.13 -16.01
C PRO A 83 -5.48 -1.55 -15.52
N ALA A 84 -4.33 -2.11 -15.93
CA ALA A 84 -3.84 -3.43 -15.51
C ALA A 84 -2.93 -3.39 -14.26
N VAL A 85 -2.80 -2.24 -13.60
CA VAL A 85 -2.16 -2.15 -12.29
C VAL A 85 -3.23 -2.15 -11.20
N VAL A 86 -3.19 -3.12 -10.29
CA VAL A 86 -4.06 -3.21 -9.11
C VAL A 86 -3.22 -2.88 -7.87
N ILE A 87 -3.75 -2.00 -7.02
CA ILE A 87 -3.18 -1.72 -5.70
C ILE A 87 -4.24 -2.13 -4.67
N ASN A 88 -3.94 -3.18 -3.92
CA ASN A 88 -4.75 -3.73 -2.85
C ASN A 88 -4.19 -3.28 -1.50
N PHE A 89 -5.09 -2.96 -0.58
CA PHE A 89 -4.76 -2.71 0.82
C PHE A 89 -5.46 -3.77 1.65
N ALA A 90 -4.73 -4.51 2.48
CA ALA A 90 -5.30 -5.54 3.36
C ALA A 90 -6.25 -4.95 4.42
N HIS A 91 -6.26 -3.62 4.55
CA HIS A 91 -7.13 -2.89 5.48
C HIS A 91 -6.86 -3.26 6.94
N VAL A 92 -5.58 -3.39 7.29
CA VAL A 92 -5.17 -3.71 8.68
C VAL A 92 -5.36 -2.49 9.60
N HIS A 93 -5.90 -2.72 10.80
CA HIS A 93 -6.08 -1.70 11.86
C HIS A 93 -4.94 -1.71 12.90
N SER A 94 -3.90 -2.50 12.66
CA SER A 94 -2.68 -2.64 13.46
C SER A 94 -1.45 -1.98 12.81
N GLY A 95 -1.59 -1.40 11.63
CA GLY A 95 -0.55 -0.62 10.94
C GLY A 95 -0.73 0.90 11.07
N PRO A 96 0.20 1.70 10.52
CA PRO A 96 0.14 3.15 10.59
C PRO A 96 -1.08 3.72 9.87
N MET A 97 -1.58 4.85 10.37
CA MET A 97 -2.55 5.67 9.66
C MET A 97 -1.88 6.33 8.45
N THR A 98 -2.52 6.23 7.28
CA THR A 98 -1.97 6.74 6.00
C THR A 98 -2.72 7.95 5.44
N ASN A 99 -3.87 8.31 6.03
CA ASN A 99 -4.79 9.34 5.55
C ASN A 99 -5.27 10.27 6.69
N PHE A 100 -4.35 10.88 7.41
CA PHE A 100 -4.67 11.72 8.57
C PHE A 100 -5.62 12.88 8.23
N HIS A 101 -5.38 13.54 7.10
CA HIS A 101 -6.15 14.68 6.58
C HIS A 101 -7.63 14.40 6.25
N LYS A 102 -8.09 13.14 6.29
CA LYS A 102 -9.49 12.78 6.01
C LYS A 102 -10.34 12.57 7.25
N TYR A 103 -9.76 12.60 8.44
CA TYR A 103 -10.51 12.48 9.69
C TYR A 103 -10.94 13.86 10.18
N PRO A 104 -12.20 14.04 10.63
CA PRO A 104 -12.60 15.24 11.37
C PRO A 104 -11.95 15.17 12.77
N THR A 105 -10.72 15.68 12.86
CA THR A 105 -9.93 15.68 14.09
C THR A 105 -9.53 17.11 14.48
N LEU A 106 -9.41 17.35 15.79
CA LEU A 106 -8.88 18.59 16.35
C LEU A 106 -7.33 18.58 16.44
N ILE A 107 -6.71 17.44 16.14
CA ILE A 107 -5.26 17.23 16.21
C ILE A 107 -4.68 17.43 14.80
N SER A 108 -3.55 18.12 14.67
CA SER A 108 -2.84 18.28 13.40
C SER A 108 -2.15 16.98 12.98
N GLU A 109 -1.92 16.81 11.66
CA GLU A 109 -1.13 15.68 11.16
C GLU A 109 0.25 15.70 11.83
N PRO A 110 0.68 14.60 12.50
CA PRO A 110 2.01 14.54 13.07
C PRO A 110 3.05 14.75 11.98
N PRO A 111 4.16 15.46 12.26
CA PRO A 111 5.27 15.52 11.32
C PRO A 111 5.79 14.10 11.06
N LEU A 112 5.95 13.75 9.78
CA LEU A 112 6.59 12.52 9.33
C LEU A 112 8.08 12.53 9.65
#